data_AF-A0A6A4WCJ6-F1
#
_entry.id   AF-A0A6A4WCJ6-F1
#
_cell.length_a   1.000
_cell.length_b   1.000
_cell.length_c   1.000
_cell.angle_alpha   90.00
_cell.angle_beta   90.00
_cell.angle_gamma   90.00
#
_symmetry.space_group_name_H-M   'P 1'
#
loop_
_entity.id
_entity.type
_entity.pdbx_description
1 polymer ?
#
loop_
_entity_poly.entity_id
_entity_poly.type
_entity_poly.pdbx_seq_one_letter_code
_entity_poly.pdbx_strand_id
1 'polypeptide(L)'
;MTTCLCQFEIPYLSQGSSEPILSGLLSFQDTSVQLAMGEDKPIVDDDPWALPELQPTGKPWADMTTSERVQRVVINIVKIITLLSLLYLFICSLDFLSQAFRLVGGRTASQVFSSSELLTNPVVGLMMGCLVTVLVQSSSTSTSIIVSMVASGLLQVRTCIPMIMGANIGTSITNTIVSLTQVADRNEFRRAFGGATVHDMFNWLAVLSLLPLELIIQAINPSGQGYLELMTDAILNSVNLDTAKGHKLKLLKVITSPFTSLVIKTDKKVLTGWALNDSRYFDASLVKHYCKYETTTVLGVNNVTETVKVPLERCHSLFSLTDLPDLYVGLILLVIALVLLCGCLVLMVKILHTLLKGSIAVVIRKTLNANIPYMPWLTGYLAILVGCGMTILVQSSSVFTSAMTPLVGVGVISLDRMYPLTLGSNIGTTTTAILAALAASGDTLRPSIQIALVHFFFNISGILLFYVLPFMRWPIPLARGLGNITADYRWFAVAYLLGMFLLLPLVVFGLSLAGAVVLYVVLALVAVLALAVGLLNLLQQRAPRLLPDTLRTWEFLPEPLRSLAPYDRLVSALTARCRCCRSAQADDSAPEKSADAALQFNGKPTGNGFDNPALEMDVRPVSYSSRSVD
;
A
#
# COMPACT_ATOMS: atom_id res chain seq x y z
N MET A 1 -32.35 -51.27 46.31
CA MET A 1 -31.13 -50.96 45.53
C MET A 1 -31.28 -49.53 45.00
N THR A 2 -30.56 -48.60 45.64
CA THR A 2 -29.89 -47.37 45.12
C THR A 2 -30.46 -46.67 43.87
N THR A 3 -30.59 -45.34 43.75
CA THR A 3 -30.37 -44.14 44.62
C THR A 3 -30.79 -42.92 43.76
N CYS A 4 -31.40 -41.89 44.33
CA CYS A 4 -31.45 -40.55 43.75
C CYS A 4 -31.65 -39.53 44.88
N LEU A 5 -30.87 -38.44 44.90
CA LEU A 5 -31.00 -37.33 45.85
C LEU A 5 -31.19 -36.04 45.06
N CYS A 6 -32.37 -35.46 45.21
CA CYS A 6 -32.71 -34.07 44.87
C CYS A 6 -33.14 -33.38 46.17
N GLN A 7 -32.77 -32.11 46.34
CA GLN A 7 -33.44 -31.26 47.32
C GLN A 7 -33.52 -29.81 46.81
N PHE A 8 -34.74 -29.31 46.91
CA PHE A 8 -35.41 -28.05 46.53
C PHE A 8 -36.29 -27.79 47.79
N GLU A 9 -36.45 -26.63 48.43
CA GLU A 9 -37.25 -25.47 48.04
C GLU A 9 -37.40 -24.51 49.27
N ILE A 10 -37.26 -23.18 49.03
CA ILE A 10 -38.04 -21.97 49.47
C ILE A 10 -38.38 -21.71 50.99
N PRO A 11 -38.96 -20.54 51.43
CA PRO A 11 -38.38 -19.60 52.43
C PRO A 11 -39.28 -19.37 53.69
N TYR A 12 -38.88 -18.53 54.68
CA TYR A 12 -39.72 -17.62 55.51
C TYR A 12 -39.00 -17.04 56.79
N LEU A 13 -39.27 -15.74 57.08
CA LEU A 13 -39.35 -14.93 58.34
C LEU A 13 -38.30 -14.86 59.49
N SER A 14 -37.83 -13.61 59.70
CA SER A 14 -37.80 -12.69 60.88
C SER A 14 -37.31 -13.04 62.32
N GLN A 15 -36.69 -11.99 62.90
CA GLN A 15 -36.58 -11.52 64.31
C GLN A 15 -35.31 -11.83 65.13
N GLY A 16 -34.71 -10.77 65.67
CA GLY A 16 -33.65 -10.80 66.69
C GLY A 16 -32.95 -9.45 66.90
N SER A 17 -33.38 -8.71 67.92
CA SER A 17 -33.05 -7.34 68.35
C SER A 17 -31.64 -7.09 68.91
N SER A 18 -31.09 -5.87 68.73
CA SER A 18 -30.41 -5.05 69.78
C SER A 18 -29.97 -3.67 69.24
N GLU A 19 -30.56 -2.58 69.76
CA GLU A 19 -29.98 -1.22 69.76
C GLU A 19 -29.09 -1.01 71.01
N PRO A 20 -28.29 0.08 71.09
CA PRO A 20 -28.82 1.28 71.76
C PRO A 20 -28.41 2.64 71.14
N ILE A 21 -29.41 3.51 70.95
CA ILE A 21 -29.57 4.87 71.54
C ILE A 21 -28.32 5.78 71.67
N LEU A 22 -28.30 6.90 70.92
CA LEU A 22 -28.08 8.24 71.49
C LEU A 22 -28.63 9.39 70.59
N SER A 23 -29.57 10.13 71.18
CA SER A 23 -30.08 11.50 70.92
C SER A 23 -29.26 12.41 69.98
N GLY A 24 -29.82 13.28 69.14
CA GLY A 24 -30.98 14.18 69.34
C GLY A 24 -30.50 15.65 69.23
N LEU A 25 -31.37 16.55 68.71
CA LEU A 25 -31.21 18.00 68.40
C LEU A 25 -30.76 18.27 66.93
N LEU A 26 -31.46 18.97 66.03
CA LEU A 26 -32.63 19.87 66.00
C LEU A 26 -33.22 19.78 64.57
N SER A 27 -34.52 19.55 64.34
CA SER A 27 -35.62 20.53 64.34
C SER A 27 -35.63 21.54 63.16
N PHE A 28 -36.60 21.31 62.26
CA PHE A 28 -37.41 22.26 61.48
C PHE A 28 -36.90 22.87 60.16
N GLN A 29 -37.52 22.37 59.07
CA GLN A 29 -38.09 23.05 57.90
C GLN A 29 -37.44 24.36 57.41
N ASP A 30 -36.93 24.33 56.18
CA ASP A 30 -37.42 25.31 55.21
C ASP A 30 -37.38 24.79 53.76
N THR A 31 -38.48 25.07 53.06
CA THR A 31 -38.74 24.66 51.69
C THR A 31 -38.09 25.71 50.80
N SER A 32 -36.93 25.42 50.21
CA SER A 32 -36.32 26.33 49.24
C SER A 32 -35.72 25.57 48.05
N VAL A 33 -36.11 26.08 46.90
CA VAL A 33 -35.72 25.73 45.53
C VAL A 33 -34.20 25.55 45.44
N GLN A 34 -33.74 24.31 45.25
CA GLN A 34 -32.36 24.06 44.82
C GLN A 34 -32.25 24.39 43.33
N LEU A 35 -31.76 25.60 43.07
CA LEU A 35 -31.07 25.96 41.83
C LEU A 35 -30.05 24.87 41.51
N ALA A 36 -30.26 24.18 40.39
CA ALA A 36 -29.25 23.34 39.79
C ALA A 36 -28.05 24.22 39.46
N MET A 37 -27.02 24.17 40.31
CA MET A 37 -25.68 24.58 39.90
C MET A 37 -25.28 23.61 38.79
N GLY A 38 -25.22 24.13 37.57
CA GLY A 38 -24.61 23.43 36.46
C GLY A 38 -23.19 23.07 36.88
N GLU A 39 -22.92 21.77 37.01
CA GLU A 39 -21.56 21.29 36.82
C GLU A 39 -21.21 21.63 35.37
N ASP A 40 -20.46 22.71 35.18
CA ASP A 40 -19.67 22.89 33.98
C ASP A 40 -18.76 21.66 33.89
N LYS A 41 -19.19 20.68 33.09
CA LYS A 41 -18.29 19.62 32.63
C LYS A 41 -17.09 20.35 32.04
N PRO A 42 -15.86 20.03 32.48
CA PRO A 42 -14.69 20.58 31.80
C PRO A 42 -14.87 20.26 30.32
N ILE A 43 -14.68 21.26 29.47
CA ILE A 43 -14.59 21.08 28.02
C ILE A 43 -13.40 20.15 27.81
N VAL A 44 -13.66 18.86 27.76
CA VAL A 44 -12.70 17.88 27.29
C VAL A 44 -12.58 18.21 25.81
N ASP A 45 -11.42 18.73 25.40
CA ASP A 45 -11.03 18.70 23.99
C ASP A 45 -11.17 17.24 23.56
N ASP A 46 -12.25 16.94 22.83
CA ASP A 46 -12.50 15.60 22.28
C ASP A 46 -11.35 15.32 21.30
N ASP A 47 -10.30 14.61 21.75
CA ASP A 47 -9.18 14.22 20.89
C ASP A 47 -9.78 13.53 19.67
N PRO A 48 -9.71 14.15 18.48
CA PRO A 48 -10.49 13.64 17.38
C PRO A 48 -9.84 12.31 16.89
N TRP A 49 -8.57 12.04 17.23
CA TRP A 49 -7.90 10.75 16.98
C TRP A 49 -8.22 9.66 18.02
N ALA A 50 -8.97 9.96 19.08
CA ALA A 50 -9.42 8.97 20.05
C ALA A 50 -10.36 7.93 19.40
N LEU A 51 -10.30 6.69 19.91
CA LEU A 51 -11.11 5.59 19.41
C LEU A 51 -12.50 5.64 20.07
N PRO A 52 -13.59 5.72 19.29
CA PRO A 52 -14.95 5.71 19.82
C PRO A 52 -15.33 4.33 20.38
N GLU A 53 -16.31 4.29 21.28
CA GLU A 53 -16.89 3.04 21.75
C GLU A 53 -17.70 2.37 20.64
N LEU A 54 -17.27 1.16 20.23
CA LEU A 54 -17.93 0.41 19.17
C LEU A 54 -19.19 -0.28 19.67
N GLN A 55 -20.29 -0.09 18.96
CA GLN A 55 -21.45 -0.97 19.08
C GLN A 55 -21.19 -2.28 18.32
N PRO A 56 -21.39 -3.46 18.95
CA PRO A 56 -21.16 -4.73 18.29
C PRO A 56 -22.15 -4.93 17.15
N THR A 57 -21.67 -4.86 15.91
CA THR A 57 -22.48 -5.16 14.73
C THR A 57 -22.55 -6.67 14.52
N GLY A 58 -23.71 -7.26 14.81
CA GLY A 58 -24.04 -8.64 14.46
C GLY A 58 -24.24 -9.57 15.66
N LYS A 59 -25.00 -10.64 15.42
CA LYS A 59 -25.31 -11.66 16.43
C LYS A 59 -24.01 -12.30 16.96
N PRO A 60 -23.78 -12.37 18.28
CA PRO A 60 -22.66 -13.11 18.87
C PRO A 60 -22.68 -14.60 18.46
N TRP A 61 -21.50 -15.23 18.38
CA TRP A 61 -21.40 -16.67 18.06
C TRP A 61 -22.19 -17.55 19.04
N ALA A 62 -22.23 -17.14 20.30
CA ALA A 62 -22.99 -17.80 21.36
C ALA A 62 -24.48 -17.88 21.05
N ASP A 63 -25.02 -16.85 20.39
CA ASP A 63 -26.46 -16.72 20.14
C ASP A 63 -26.88 -17.31 18.77
N MET A 64 -25.95 -17.87 18.00
CA MET A 64 -26.22 -18.51 16.70
C MET A 64 -26.72 -19.94 16.85
N THR A 65 -27.69 -20.31 16.01
CA THR A 65 -28.18 -21.69 15.88
C THR A 65 -27.13 -22.60 15.23
N THR A 66 -27.22 -23.91 15.44
CA THR A 66 -26.29 -24.90 14.85
C THR A 66 -26.25 -24.82 13.32
N SER A 67 -27.40 -24.58 12.67
CA SER A 67 -27.48 -24.42 11.21
C SER A 67 -26.71 -23.18 10.71
N GLU A 68 -26.88 -22.03 11.38
CA GLU A 68 -26.16 -20.79 11.06
C GLU A 68 -24.65 -20.93 11.25
N ARG A 69 -24.21 -21.66 12.29
CA ARG A 69 -22.79 -21.94 12.54
C ARG A 69 -22.19 -22.80 11.42
N VAL A 70 -22.86 -23.89 11.04
CA VAL A 70 -22.43 -24.77 9.95
C VAL A 70 -22.37 -23.98 8.63
N GLN A 71 -23.41 -23.22 8.30
CA GLN A 71 -23.44 -22.40 7.09
C GLN A 71 -22.28 -21.40 7.05
N ARG A 72 -21.99 -20.72 8.17
CA ARG A 72 -20.89 -19.75 8.25
C ARG A 72 -19.51 -20.41 8.07
N VAL A 73 -19.30 -21.59 8.68
CA VAL A 73 -18.06 -22.36 8.52
C VAL A 73 -17.89 -22.83 7.07
N VAL A 74 -18.94 -23.40 6.46
CA VAL A 74 -18.90 -23.87 5.07
C VAL A 74 -18.61 -22.72 4.11
N ILE A 75 -19.29 -21.57 4.26
CA ILE A 75 -19.02 -20.38 3.44
C ILE A 75 -17.55 -19.93 3.57
N ASN A 76 -16.99 -19.93 4.78
CA ASN A 76 -15.59 -19.56 4.98
C ASN A 76 -14.62 -20.58 4.35
N ILE A 77 -14.90 -21.88 4.43
CA ILE A 77 -14.10 -22.93 3.77
C ILE A 77 -14.15 -22.75 2.24
N VAL A 78 -15.34 -22.54 1.67
CA VAL A 78 -15.51 -22.31 0.22
C VAL A 78 -14.74 -21.06 -0.22
N LYS A 79 -14.79 -19.98 0.56
CA LYS A 79 -14.00 -18.76 0.30
C LYS A 79 -12.50 -19.03 0.30
N ILE A 80 -11.98 -19.82 1.23
CA ILE A 80 -10.55 -20.19 1.30
C ILE A 80 -10.17 -21.04 0.07
N ILE A 81 -10.97 -22.05 -0.28
CA ILE A 81 -10.71 -22.89 -1.48
C ILE A 81 -10.74 -22.06 -2.77
N THR A 82 -11.70 -21.13 -2.87
CA THR A 82 -11.81 -20.22 -4.01
C THR A 82 -10.60 -19.28 -4.07
N LEU A 83 -10.13 -18.77 -2.93
CA LEU A 83 -8.91 -17.95 -2.83
C LEU A 83 -7.68 -18.71 -3.32
N LEU A 84 -7.48 -19.96 -2.87
CA LEU A 84 -6.37 -20.81 -3.31
C LEU A 84 -6.44 -21.14 -4.82
N SER A 85 -7.65 -21.37 -5.34
CA SER A 85 -7.86 -21.58 -6.78
C SER A 85 -7.52 -20.33 -7.61
N LEU A 86 -7.93 -19.14 -7.14
CA LEU A 86 -7.59 -17.87 -7.79
C LEU A 86 -6.09 -17.58 -7.71
N LEU A 87 -5.43 -17.95 -6.61
CA LEU A 87 -3.98 -17.86 -6.47
C LEU A 87 -3.26 -18.75 -7.49
N TYR A 88 -3.72 -19.99 -7.71
CA TYR A 88 -3.16 -20.86 -8.74
C TYR A 88 -3.30 -20.24 -10.14
N LEU A 89 -4.49 -19.72 -10.48
CA LEU A 89 -4.73 -19.06 -11.76
C LEU A 89 -3.87 -17.80 -11.93
N PHE A 90 -3.69 -17.03 -10.86
CA PHE A 90 -2.80 -15.88 -10.84
C PHE A 90 -1.36 -16.30 -11.16
N ILE A 91 -0.81 -17.33 -10.52
CA ILE A 91 0.56 -17.81 -10.79
C ILE A 91 0.69 -18.29 -12.25
N CYS A 92 -0.32 -18.98 -12.80
CA CYS A 92 -0.35 -19.36 -14.21
C CYS A 92 -0.36 -18.14 -15.14
N SER A 93 -1.07 -17.07 -14.80
CA SER A 93 -1.10 -15.82 -15.58
C SER A 93 0.28 -15.16 -15.68
N LEU A 94 1.14 -15.30 -14.66
CA LEU A 94 2.50 -14.77 -14.67
C LEU A 94 3.40 -15.47 -15.70
N ASP A 95 3.29 -16.80 -15.84
CA ASP A 95 4.03 -17.54 -16.88
C ASP A 95 3.52 -17.17 -18.28
N PHE A 96 2.20 -16.99 -18.47
CA PHE A 96 1.65 -16.47 -19.73
C PHE A 96 2.15 -15.07 -20.06
N LEU A 97 2.19 -14.17 -19.06
CA LEU A 97 2.69 -12.82 -19.22
C LEU A 97 4.17 -12.82 -19.62
N SER A 98 5.01 -13.65 -18.98
CA SER A 98 6.42 -13.79 -19.36
C SER A 98 6.58 -14.33 -20.79
N GLN A 99 5.80 -15.34 -21.18
CA GLN A 99 5.83 -15.87 -22.55
C GLN A 99 5.33 -14.86 -23.58
N ALA A 100 4.27 -14.10 -23.27
CA ALA A 100 3.74 -13.03 -24.10
C ALA A 100 4.78 -11.93 -24.32
N PHE A 101 5.46 -11.47 -23.26
CA PHE A 101 6.54 -10.50 -23.40
C PHE A 101 7.72 -11.03 -24.19
N ARG A 102 8.06 -12.32 -24.11
CA ARG A 102 9.11 -12.89 -24.98
C ARG A 102 8.72 -12.87 -26.47
N LEU A 103 7.44 -13.08 -26.77
CA LEU A 103 6.91 -13.11 -28.14
C LEU A 103 6.73 -11.71 -28.73
N VAL A 104 6.14 -10.80 -27.96
CA VAL A 104 5.97 -9.39 -28.35
C VAL A 104 7.33 -8.69 -28.37
N GLY A 105 8.15 -8.96 -27.37
CA GLY A 105 9.44 -8.35 -27.13
C GLY A 105 10.60 -9.04 -27.83
N GLY A 106 10.37 -9.70 -28.97
CA GLY A 106 11.44 -10.32 -29.76
C GLY A 106 12.56 -9.34 -30.16
N ARG A 107 13.42 -9.75 -31.09
CA ARG A 107 14.69 -9.07 -31.41
C ARG A 107 14.62 -7.52 -31.52
N THR A 108 13.58 -6.98 -32.13
CA THR A 108 13.37 -5.53 -32.33
C THR A 108 13.13 -4.76 -31.03
N ALA A 109 12.33 -5.30 -30.11
CA ALA A 109 12.00 -4.62 -28.86
C ALA A 109 13.21 -4.61 -27.92
N SER A 110 13.93 -5.75 -27.78
CA SER A 110 15.15 -5.82 -26.97
C SER A 110 16.19 -4.78 -27.41
N GLN A 111 16.34 -4.54 -28.72
CA GLN A 111 17.24 -3.52 -29.25
C GLN A 111 16.76 -2.08 -28.95
N VAL A 112 15.45 -1.79 -29.05
CA VAL A 112 14.89 -0.47 -28.75
C VAL A 112 14.91 -0.17 -27.24
N PHE A 113 14.51 -1.12 -26.39
CA PHE A 113 14.53 -0.99 -24.93
C PHE A 113 15.96 -0.85 -24.39
N SER A 114 16.95 -1.51 -25.01
CA SER A 114 18.36 -1.42 -24.58
C SER A 114 19.09 -0.18 -25.09
N SER A 115 18.61 0.49 -26.15
CA SER A 115 19.26 1.65 -26.77
C SER A 115 18.64 3.00 -26.40
N SER A 116 17.47 3.01 -25.75
CA SER A 116 16.84 4.25 -25.33
C SER A 116 17.54 4.84 -24.10
N GLU A 117 18.23 5.98 -24.27
CA GLU A 117 18.80 6.78 -23.17
C GLU A 117 17.74 7.12 -22.11
N LEU A 118 16.47 7.21 -22.52
CA LEU A 118 15.31 7.46 -21.65
C LEU A 118 15.16 6.42 -20.53
N LEU A 119 15.37 5.13 -20.80
CA LEU A 119 15.20 4.08 -19.79
C LEU A 119 16.40 3.93 -18.85
N THR A 120 17.54 4.54 -19.21
CA THR A 120 18.70 4.62 -18.33
C THR A 120 18.53 5.66 -17.23
N ASN A 121 17.63 6.63 -17.41
CA ASN A 121 17.36 7.64 -16.39
C ASN A 121 16.56 7.03 -15.23
N PRO A 122 17.11 6.98 -14.00
CA PRO A 122 16.45 6.35 -12.87
C PRO A 122 15.14 7.04 -12.49
N VAL A 123 15.00 8.34 -12.73
CA VAL A 123 13.76 9.08 -12.44
C VAL A 123 12.66 8.69 -13.41
N VAL A 124 12.99 8.44 -14.69
CA VAL A 124 12.04 7.91 -15.68
C VAL A 124 11.55 6.54 -15.21
N GLY A 125 12.46 5.65 -14.80
CA GLY A 125 12.11 4.34 -14.26
C GLY A 125 11.19 4.46 -13.04
N LEU A 126 11.50 5.34 -12.09
CA LEU A 126 10.65 5.61 -10.92
C LEU A 126 9.25 6.06 -11.31
N MET A 127 9.11 7.05 -12.20
CA MET A 127 7.81 7.55 -12.62
C MET A 127 7.03 6.52 -13.43
N MET A 128 7.70 5.75 -14.30
CA MET A 128 7.08 4.66 -15.05
C MET A 128 6.50 3.60 -14.10
N GLY A 129 7.24 3.19 -13.07
CA GLY A 129 6.75 2.27 -12.05
C GLY A 129 5.52 2.81 -11.31
N CYS A 130 5.54 4.09 -10.93
CA CYS A 130 4.41 4.75 -10.28
C CYS A 130 3.17 4.78 -11.19
N LEU A 131 3.32 5.25 -12.43
CA LEU A 131 2.23 5.36 -13.41
C LEU A 131 1.64 4.00 -13.78
N VAL A 132 2.48 2.98 -13.99
CA VAL A 132 2.01 1.61 -14.26
C VAL A 132 1.17 1.12 -13.08
N THR A 133 1.62 1.30 -11.83
CA THR A 133 0.83 0.92 -10.67
C THR A 133 -0.46 1.71 -10.55
N VAL A 134 -0.47 3.01 -10.87
CA VAL A 134 -1.68 3.86 -10.83
C VAL A 134 -2.71 3.40 -11.87
N LEU A 135 -2.26 3.03 -13.07
CA LEU A 135 -3.13 2.53 -14.13
C LEU A 135 -3.66 1.13 -13.81
N VAL A 136 -2.79 0.25 -13.32
CA VAL A 136 -3.12 -1.14 -13.00
C VAL A 136 -3.84 -1.27 -11.65
N GLN A 137 -3.75 -0.25 -10.79
CA GLN A 137 -4.28 -0.22 -9.41
C GLN A 137 -3.73 -1.33 -8.50
N SER A 138 -2.60 -1.92 -8.87
CA SER A 138 -1.99 -3.02 -8.12
C SER A 138 -0.48 -3.00 -8.27
N SER A 139 0.22 -2.76 -7.16
CA SER A 139 1.67 -2.78 -7.13
C SER A 139 2.23 -4.20 -7.20
N SER A 140 1.52 -5.21 -6.68
CA SER A 140 1.92 -6.63 -6.83
C SER A 140 1.84 -7.10 -8.28
N THR A 141 0.81 -6.64 -9.01
CA THR A 141 0.72 -6.86 -10.46
C THR A 141 1.82 -6.13 -11.21
N SER A 142 2.04 -4.85 -10.91
CA SER A 142 3.01 -4.02 -11.61
C SER A 142 4.45 -4.51 -11.40
N THR A 143 4.80 -4.89 -10.17
CA THR A 143 6.08 -5.52 -9.86
C THR A 143 6.22 -6.89 -10.53
N SER A 144 5.16 -7.70 -10.58
CA SER A 144 5.18 -8.98 -11.31
C SER A 144 5.37 -8.80 -12.82
N ILE A 145 4.79 -7.75 -13.41
CA ILE A 145 5.04 -7.36 -14.81
C ILE A 145 6.52 -7.04 -14.99
N ILE A 146 7.09 -6.18 -14.14
CA ILE A 146 8.51 -5.79 -14.19
C ILE A 146 9.42 -7.03 -14.06
N VAL A 147 9.16 -7.90 -13.07
CA VAL A 147 9.92 -9.15 -12.88
C VAL A 147 9.75 -10.07 -14.10
N SER A 148 8.57 -10.15 -14.70
CA SER A 148 8.34 -10.96 -15.90
C SER A 148 9.10 -10.42 -17.12
N MET A 149 9.27 -9.09 -17.22
CA MET A 149 10.07 -8.44 -18.27
C MET A 149 11.57 -8.67 -18.08
N VAL A 150 12.05 -8.72 -16.83
CA VAL A 150 13.43 -9.17 -16.53
C VAL A 150 13.57 -10.66 -16.86
N ALA A 151 12.57 -11.47 -16.52
CA ALA A 151 12.53 -12.90 -16.84
C ALA A 151 12.47 -13.17 -18.35
N SER A 152 11.97 -12.25 -19.16
CA SER A 152 12.01 -12.34 -20.63
C SER A 152 13.29 -11.78 -21.24
N GLY A 153 14.17 -11.15 -20.46
CA GLY A 153 15.40 -10.51 -20.93
C GLY A 153 15.17 -9.15 -21.61
N LEU A 154 13.99 -8.54 -21.44
CA LEU A 154 13.68 -7.23 -22.03
C LEU A 154 14.23 -6.06 -21.22
N LEU A 155 14.28 -6.21 -19.90
CA LEU A 155 14.78 -5.18 -18.99
C LEU A 155 15.91 -5.74 -18.14
N GLN A 156 16.89 -4.88 -17.87
CA GLN A 156 18.02 -5.20 -17.00
C GLN A 156 17.66 -4.90 -15.54
N VAL A 157 18.29 -5.62 -14.61
CA VAL A 157 18.04 -5.46 -13.17
C VAL A 157 18.20 -4.00 -12.74
N ARG A 158 19.29 -3.34 -13.17
CA ARG A 158 19.60 -1.95 -12.83
C ARG A 158 18.50 -0.97 -13.25
N THR A 159 17.96 -1.10 -14.46
CA THR A 159 16.86 -0.25 -14.96
C THR A 159 15.55 -0.50 -14.20
N CYS A 160 15.36 -1.69 -13.64
CA CYS A 160 14.14 -2.05 -12.92
C CYS A 160 14.13 -1.61 -11.45
N ILE A 161 15.29 -1.34 -10.83
CA ILE A 161 15.34 -0.94 -9.41
C ILE A 161 14.47 0.30 -9.14
N PRO A 162 14.61 1.41 -9.91
CA PRO A 162 13.74 2.58 -9.71
C PRO A 162 12.28 2.28 -10.07
N MET A 163 12.02 1.43 -11.07
CA MET A 163 10.64 1.02 -11.41
C MET A 163 9.95 0.29 -10.25
N ILE A 164 10.66 -0.58 -9.53
CA ILE A 164 10.14 -1.24 -8.34
C ILE A 164 9.89 -0.23 -7.22
N MET A 165 10.79 0.72 -7.00
CA MET A 165 10.58 1.81 -6.04
C MET A 165 9.31 2.62 -6.37
N GLY A 166 9.11 2.95 -7.65
CA GLY A 166 7.94 3.66 -8.14
C GLY A 166 6.66 2.86 -7.98
N ALA A 167 6.72 1.56 -8.25
CA ALA A 167 5.59 0.68 -8.07
C ALA A 167 5.12 0.62 -6.60
N ASN A 168 6.04 0.74 -5.64
CA ASN A 168 5.69 0.83 -4.21
C ASN A 168 4.96 2.14 -3.89
N ILE A 169 5.43 3.29 -4.41
CA ILE A 169 4.73 4.59 -4.27
C ILE A 169 3.28 4.46 -4.75
N GLY A 170 3.07 3.91 -5.95
CA GLY A 170 1.73 3.80 -6.53
C GLY A 170 0.74 2.94 -5.72
N THR A 171 1.20 2.08 -4.79
CA THR A 171 0.33 1.19 -3.99
C THR A 171 -0.74 1.94 -3.21
N SER A 172 -0.44 3.18 -2.79
CA SER A 172 -1.26 3.94 -1.85
C SER A 172 -2.50 4.59 -2.50
N ILE A 173 -2.56 4.72 -3.82
CA ILE A 173 -3.70 5.35 -4.52
C ILE A 173 -5.03 4.68 -4.18
N THR A 174 -5.07 3.36 -4.10
CA THR A 174 -6.30 2.61 -3.83
C THR A 174 -6.84 2.90 -2.43
N ASN A 175 -5.95 3.01 -1.43
CA ASN A 175 -6.36 3.36 -0.07
C ASN A 175 -6.90 4.79 -0.01
N THR A 176 -6.27 5.73 -0.73
CA THR A 176 -6.72 7.11 -0.82
C THR A 176 -8.12 7.17 -1.44
N ILE A 177 -8.40 6.42 -2.51
CA ILE A 177 -9.75 6.30 -3.09
C ILE A 177 -10.74 5.76 -2.06
N VAL A 178 -10.37 4.70 -1.33
CA VAL A 178 -11.26 4.08 -0.34
C VAL A 178 -11.55 5.04 0.81
N SER A 179 -10.61 5.86 1.24
CA SER A 179 -10.85 6.86 2.30
C SER A 179 -11.95 7.87 1.92
N LEU A 180 -12.11 8.19 0.63
CA LEU A 180 -13.18 9.08 0.13
C LEU A 180 -14.58 8.49 0.38
N THR A 181 -14.71 7.18 0.59
CA THR A 181 -16.01 6.55 0.90
C THR A 181 -16.55 6.94 2.28
N GLN A 182 -15.68 7.42 3.17
CA GLN A 182 -16.06 7.94 4.49
C GLN A 182 -16.10 9.46 4.54
N VAL A 183 -16.11 10.12 3.37
CA VAL A 183 -16.09 11.57 3.31
C VAL A 183 -17.24 12.17 4.14
N ALA A 184 -18.42 11.53 4.17
CA ALA A 184 -19.62 12.00 4.85
C ALA A 184 -19.36 12.60 6.25
N ASP A 185 -18.77 11.83 7.16
CA ASP A 185 -18.44 12.26 8.51
C ASP A 185 -17.03 12.86 8.60
N ARG A 186 -16.92 14.07 9.18
CA ARG A 186 -15.65 14.81 9.27
C ARG A 186 -14.56 14.05 10.03
N ASN A 187 -14.91 13.44 11.16
CA ASN A 187 -13.96 12.76 12.04
C ASN A 187 -13.60 11.37 11.53
N GLU A 188 -14.57 10.64 10.97
CA GLU A 188 -14.26 9.40 10.27
C GLU A 188 -13.37 9.66 9.06
N PHE A 189 -13.68 10.68 8.25
CA PHE A 189 -12.89 11.01 7.08
C PHE A 189 -11.46 11.39 7.45
N ARG A 190 -11.27 12.25 8.46
CA ARG A 190 -9.95 12.64 8.99
C ARG A 190 -9.10 11.42 9.35
N ARG A 191 -9.68 10.48 10.12
CA ARG A 191 -8.98 9.26 10.53
C ARG A 191 -8.73 8.32 9.36
N ALA A 192 -9.72 8.14 8.48
CA ALA A 192 -9.61 7.29 7.29
C ALA A 192 -8.51 7.78 6.34
N PHE A 193 -8.49 9.09 6.06
CA PHE A 193 -7.49 9.69 5.18
C PHE A 193 -6.08 9.62 5.79
N GLY A 194 -5.94 9.86 7.09
CA GLY A 194 -4.69 9.61 7.80
C GLY A 194 -4.26 8.14 7.71
N GLY A 195 -5.19 7.21 7.92
CA GLY A 195 -4.97 5.76 7.79
C GLY A 195 -4.54 5.35 6.37
N ALA A 196 -5.08 5.99 5.34
CA ALA A 196 -4.68 5.76 3.96
C ALA A 196 -3.29 6.33 3.65
N THR A 197 -3.00 7.55 4.12
CA THR A 197 -1.77 8.28 3.78
C THR A 197 -0.56 7.90 4.63
N VAL A 198 -0.71 7.24 5.78
CA VAL A 198 0.46 6.79 6.57
C VAL A 198 1.35 5.82 5.81
N HIS A 199 0.73 4.98 4.96
CA HIS A 199 1.46 4.10 4.05
C HIS A 199 2.16 4.87 2.94
N ASP A 200 1.49 5.90 2.41
CA ASP A 200 2.02 6.77 1.36
C ASP A 200 3.24 7.55 1.84
N MET A 201 3.15 8.17 3.03
CA MET A 201 4.26 8.90 3.65
C MET A 201 5.48 8.00 3.85
N PHE A 202 5.28 6.75 4.26
CA PHE A 202 6.37 5.77 4.35
C PHE A 202 7.01 5.49 2.99
N ASN A 203 6.22 5.20 1.95
CA ASN A 203 6.75 4.86 0.63
C ASN A 203 7.51 6.03 0.02
N TRP A 204 6.97 7.26 0.11
CA TRP A 204 7.67 8.47 -0.35
C TRP A 204 8.97 8.71 0.40
N LEU A 205 8.96 8.66 1.74
CA LEU A 205 10.17 8.85 2.54
C LEU A 205 11.22 7.77 2.26
N ALA A 206 10.80 6.51 2.06
CA ALA A 206 11.68 5.42 1.68
C ALA A 206 12.32 5.67 0.31
N VAL A 207 11.57 6.10 -0.70
CA VAL A 207 12.15 6.42 -2.02
C VAL A 207 13.04 7.65 -1.97
N LEU A 208 12.60 8.73 -1.32
CA LEU A 208 13.37 9.98 -1.21
C LEU A 208 14.69 9.81 -0.44
N SER A 209 14.81 8.79 0.41
CA SER A 209 16.06 8.45 1.10
C SER A 209 16.88 7.39 0.36
N LEU A 210 16.27 6.28 -0.05
CA LEU A 210 16.98 5.13 -0.62
C LEU A 210 17.35 5.30 -2.10
N LEU A 211 16.58 6.07 -2.90
CA LEU A 211 16.94 6.29 -4.29
C LEU A 211 18.20 7.17 -4.43
N PRO A 212 18.33 8.32 -3.75
CA PRO A 212 19.59 9.06 -3.77
C PRO A 212 20.76 8.24 -3.25
N LEU A 213 20.56 7.45 -2.19
CA LEU A 213 21.59 6.54 -1.67
C LEU A 213 22.03 5.51 -2.72
N GLU A 214 21.07 4.90 -3.42
CA GLU A 214 21.32 3.97 -4.53
C GLU A 214 22.19 4.63 -5.60
N LEU A 215 21.82 5.85 -6.04
CA LEU A 215 22.54 6.59 -7.08
C LEU A 215 23.92 7.07 -6.66
N ILE A 216 24.09 7.50 -5.40
CA ILE A 216 25.39 7.92 -4.86
C ILE A 216 26.35 6.72 -4.83
N ILE A 217 25.89 5.57 -4.34
CA ILE A 217 26.70 4.35 -4.30
C ILE A 217 27.00 3.88 -5.73
N GLN A 218 26.02 3.97 -6.64
CA GLN A 218 26.19 3.67 -8.05
C GLN A 218 27.30 4.53 -8.70
N ALA A 219 27.40 5.80 -8.34
CA ALA A 219 28.40 6.74 -8.86
C ALA A 219 29.81 6.51 -8.29
N ILE A 220 29.91 6.05 -7.03
CA ILE A 220 31.20 5.81 -6.35
C ILE A 220 31.76 4.43 -6.68
N ASN A 221 30.90 3.44 -6.90
CA ASN A 221 31.31 2.05 -7.11
C ASN A 221 31.86 1.84 -8.54
N PRO A 222 33.08 1.29 -8.71
CA PRO A 222 33.66 1.02 -10.03
C PRO A 222 32.83 0.07 -10.91
N SER A 223 32.05 -0.84 -10.33
CA SER A 223 31.13 -1.72 -11.08
C SER A 223 29.86 -1.00 -11.57
N GLY A 224 29.69 0.27 -11.16
CA GLY A 224 28.51 1.07 -11.39
C GLY A 224 27.26 0.53 -10.71
N GLN A 225 27.38 -0.42 -9.76
CA GLN A 225 26.23 -1.01 -9.06
C GLN A 225 25.84 -0.17 -7.84
N GLY A 226 24.54 0.05 -7.67
CA GLY A 226 24.00 0.67 -6.46
C GLY A 226 24.00 -0.29 -5.26
N TYR A 227 23.55 0.19 -4.11
CA TYR A 227 23.60 -0.57 -2.86
C TYR A 227 22.66 -1.79 -2.88
N LEU A 228 21.44 -1.64 -3.39
CA LEU A 228 20.47 -2.73 -3.50
C LEU A 228 20.97 -3.77 -4.50
N GLU A 229 21.50 -3.32 -5.63
CA GLU A 229 22.09 -4.21 -6.64
C GLU A 229 23.26 -5.01 -6.06
N LEU A 230 24.19 -4.34 -5.37
CA LEU A 230 25.37 -4.95 -4.76
C LEU A 230 25.00 -5.96 -3.67
N MET A 231 24.11 -5.57 -2.75
CA MET A 231 23.70 -6.44 -1.64
C MET A 231 22.99 -7.69 -2.16
N THR A 232 22.09 -7.52 -3.13
CA THR A 232 21.34 -8.66 -3.68
C THR A 232 22.22 -9.57 -4.54
N ASP A 233 23.17 -9.02 -5.30
CA ASP A 233 24.14 -9.84 -6.04
C ASP A 233 25.07 -10.59 -5.09
N ALA A 234 25.55 -9.97 -4.01
CA ALA A 234 26.36 -10.63 -2.98
C ALA A 234 25.60 -11.82 -2.34
N ILE A 235 24.31 -11.64 -2.01
CA ILE A 235 23.46 -12.72 -1.51
C ILE A 235 23.34 -13.84 -2.55
N LEU A 236 23.07 -13.52 -3.81
CA LEU A 236 22.92 -14.51 -4.87
C LEU A 236 24.23 -15.21 -5.24
N ASN A 237 25.38 -14.57 -5.06
CA ASN A 237 26.69 -15.21 -5.21
C ASN A 237 26.97 -16.22 -4.08
N SER A 238 26.47 -15.95 -2.86
CA SER A 238 26.60 -16.87 -1.73
C SER A 238 25.66 -18.08 -1.83
N VAL A 239 24.48 -17.89 -2.43
CA VAL A 239 23.53 -18.96 -2.72
C VAL A 239 23.92 -19.56 -4.06
N ASN A 240 24.61 -20.70 -4.06
CA ASN A 240 25.21 -21.39 -5.22
C ASN A 240 24.19 -21.85 -6.30
N LEU A 241 23.42 -20.91 -6.87
CA LEU A 241 22.33 -21.09 -7.84
C LEU A 241 22.84 -21.60 -9.19
N ASP A 242 24.12 -21.33 -9.50
CA ASP A 242 24.77 -21.74 -10.75
C ASP A 242 25.19 -23.23 -10.72
N THR A 243 25.41 -23.81 -9.54
CA THR A 243 25.69 -25.25 -9.33
C THR A 243 24.45 -26.13 -9.53
N ALA A 244 23.26 -25.53 -9.61
CA ALA A 244 22.00 -26.22 -9.88
C ALA A 244 21.74 -26.43 -11.39
N LYS A 245 22.78 -26.43 -12.24
CA LYS A 245 22.69 -26.89 -13.64
C LYS A 245 22.11 -28.32 -13.76
N GLY A 246 22.15 -29.12 -12.68
CA GLY A 246 21.50 -30.44 -12.58
C GLY A 246 20.12 -30.47 -11.90
N HIS A 247 19.87 -29.65 -10.87
CA HIS A 247 18.58 -29.59 -10.17
C HIS A 247 17.91 -28.24 -10.43
N LYS A 248 17.30 -28.10 -11.60
CA LYS A 248 16.47 -26.93 -11.93
C LYS A 248 15.42 -26.77 -10.84
N LEU A 249 15.50 -25.71 -10.03
CA LEU A 249 14.44 -25.25 -9.13
C LEU A 249 13.22 -24.83 -9.97
N LYS A 250 12.52 -25.81 -10.55
CA LYS A 250 11.30 -25.66 -11.34
C LYS A 250 10.07 -25.71 -10.42
N LEU A 251 10.18 -25.25 -9.18
CA LEU A 251 9.11 -25.46 -8.20
C LEU A 251 7.76 -24.94 -8.73
N LEU A 252 7.75 -23.70 -9.26
CA LEU A 252 6.54 -23.15 -9.88
C LEU A 252 6.29 -23.69 -11.29
N LYS A 253 7.33 -23.97 -12.08
CA LYS A 253 7.14 -24.49 -13.44
C LYS A 253 6.53 -25.89 -13.43
N VAL A 254 6.77 -26.71 -12.41
CA VAL A 254 6.11 -28.02 -12.24
C VAL A 254 4.62 -27.84 -11.98
N ILE A 255 4.23 -26.84 -11.19
CA ILE A 255 2.84 -26.56 -10.83
C ILE A 255 2.07 -25.89 -12.00
N THR A 256 2.73 -24.99 -12.72
CA THR A 256 2.12 -24.19 -13.81
C THR A 256 2.18 -24.88 -15.17
N SER A 257 3.19 -25.73 -15.44
CA SER A 257 3.39 -26.34 -16.76
C SER A 257 2.22 -27.19 -17.27
N PRO A 258 1.49 -27.97 -16.45
CA PRO A 258 0.38 -28.78 -16.95
C PRO A 258 -0.69 -27.91 -17.63
N PHE A 259 -0.95 -26.72 -17.09
CA PHE A 259 -1.92 -25.79 -17.63
C PHE A 259 -1.32 -24.88 -18.72
N THR A 260 -0.17 -24.27 -18.45
CA THR A 260 0.43 -23.29 -19.38
C THR A 260 0.88 -23.92 -20.69
N SER A 261 1.38 -25.16 -20.65
CA SER A 261 1.82 -25.88 -21.84
C SER A 261 0.69 -26.38 -22.74
N LEU A 262 -0.56 -26.37 -22.26
CA LEU A 262 -1.75 -26.58 -23.10
C LEU A 262 -2.09 -25.35 -23.94
N VAL A 263 -1.72 -24.15 -23.48
CA VAL A 263 -1.99 -22.91 -24.20
C VAL A 263 -0.84 -22.61 -25.16
N ILE A 264 0.40 -22.58 -24.67
CA ILE A 264 1.56 -22.20 -25.47
C ILE A 264 2.83 -22.95 -25.06
N LYS A 265 3.64 -23.31 -26.07
CA LYS A 265 4.99 -23.86 -25.91
C LYS A 265 5.96 -23.01 -26.71
N THR A 266 7.03 -22.56 -26.07
CA THR A 266 8.09 -21.76 -26.70
C THR A 266 9.37 -22.58 -26.90
N ASP A 267 10.08 -22.36 -28.00
CA ASP A 267 11.37 -23.00 -28.27
C ASP A 267 12.53 -22.24 -27.62
N LYS A 268 13.14 -22.87 -26.61
CA LYS A 268 14.25 -22.29 -25.87
C LYS A 268 15.51 -22.12 -26.72
N LYS A 269 15.73 -22.96 -27.74
CA LYS A 269 16.93 -22.90 -28.59
C LYS A 269 16.92 -21.65 -29.46
N VAL A 270 15.74 -21.27 -29.96
CA VAL A 270 15.55 -20.03 -30.73
C VAL A 270 15.89 -18.82 -29.87
N LEU A 271 15.38 -18.78 -28.63
CA LEU A 271 15.69 -17.70 -27.70
C LEU A 271 17.19 -17.58 -27.38
N THR A 272 17.86 -18.70 -27.10
CA THR A 272 19.32 -18.70 -26.88
C THR A 272 20.07 -18.30 -28.15
N GLY A 273 19.61 -18.74 -29.33
CA GLY A 273 20.16 -18.35 -30.61
C GLY A 273 20.07 -16.85 -30.87
N TRP A 274 18.93 -16.23 -30.53
CA TRP A 274 18.76 -14.77 -30.62
C TRP A 274 19.67 -14.02 -29.65
N ALA A 275 19.79 -14.49 -28.41
CA ALA A 275 20.67 -13.88 -27.40
C ALA A 275 22.15 -13.93 -27.81
N LEU A 276 22.58 -15.01 -28.48
CA LEU A 276 23.94 -15.19 -28.99
C LEU A 276 24.16 -14.60 -30.40
N ASN A 277 23.13 -13.93 -30.95
CA ASN A 277 23.14 -13.37 -32.31
C ASN A 277 23.52 -14.41 -33.40
N ASP A 278 23.10 -15.65 -33.23
CA ASP A 278 23.37 -16.76 -34.17
C ASP A 278 22.48 -16.63 -35.43
N SER A 279 23.11 -16.60 -36.61
CA SER A 279 22.44 -16.43 -37.90
C SER A 279 21.46 -17.56 -38.23
N ARG A 280 21.65 -18.76 -37.66
CA ARG A 280 20.78 -19.93 -37.92
C ARG A 280 19.35 -19.78 -37.38
N TYR A 281 19.17 -18.91 -36.40
CA TYR A 281 17.89 -18.70 -35.73
C TYR A 281 17.24 -17.37 -36.12
N PHE A 282 17.76 -16.66 -37.13
CA PHE A 282 17.32 -15.31 -37.51
C PHE A 282 15.81 -15.24 -37.81
N ASP A 283 15.30 -16.19 -38.60
CA ASP A 283 13.89 -16.28 -39.02
C ASP A 283 13.12 -17.41 -38.32
N ALA A 284 13.69 -17.98 -37.25
CA ALA A 284 13.05 -19.08 -36.54
C ALA A 284 11.90 -18.57 -35.64
N SER A 285 10.74 -19.22 -35.70
CA SER A 285 9.63 -18.93 -34.77
C SER A 285 9.94 -19.38 -33.35
N LEU A 286 9.67 -18.50 -32.38
CA LEU A 286 9.74 -18.79 -30.96
C LEU A 286 8.57 -19.69 -30.51
N VAL A 287 7.43 -19.67 -31.20
CA VAL A 287 6.32 -20.58 -30.94
C VAL A 287 6.69 -21.98 -31.45
N LYS A 288 6.63 -22.97 -30.55
CA LYS A 288 6.98 -24.34 -30.90
C LYS A 288 5.81 -25.04 -31.56
N HIS A 289 5.78 -25.04 -32.88
CA HIS A 289 4.74 -25.73 -33.67
C HIS A 289 4.89 -27.26 -33.67
N TYR A 290 6.11 -27.79 -33.75
CA TYR A 290 6.38 -29.23 -33.86
C TYR A 290 7.18 -29.78 -32.67
N CYS A 291 6.74 -30.94 -32.18
CA CYS A 291 7.29 -31.59 -30.98
C CYS A 291 8.15 -32.81 -31.32
N LYS A 292 7.90 -33.48 -32.45
CA LYS A 292 8.71 -34.60 -32.95
C LYS A 292 9.26 -34.26 -34.34
N TYR A 293 10.53 -34.61 -34.54
CA TYR A 293 11.26 -34.46 -35.79
C TYR A 293 11.94 -35.77 -36.14
N GLU A 294 11.92 -36.14 -37.41
CA GLU A 294 12.69 -37.26 -37.96
C GLU A 294 13.92 -36.71 -38.68
N THR A 295 15.07 -37.36 -38.53
CA THR A 295 16.31 -36.91 -39.19
C THR A 295 16.49 -37.74 -40.44
N THR A 296 16.36 -37.11 -41.60
CA THR A 296 16.54 -37.76 -42.89
C THR A 296 17.82 -37.25 -43.53
N THR A 297 18.66 -38.16 -44.00
CA THR A 297 19.85 -37.82 -44.78
C THR A 297 19.43 -37.58 -46.23
N VAL A 298 19.63 -36.36 -46.71
CA VAL A 298 19.36 -35.97 -48.09
C VAL A 298 20.71 -35.81 -48.80
N LEU A 299 20.83 -36.35 -50.02
CA LEU A 299 22.01 -36.15 -50.85
C LEU A 299 21.99 -34.73 -51.41
N GLY A 300 22.91 -33.88 -50.93
CA GLY A 300 23.05 -32.52 -51.42
C GLY A 300 23.65 -32.47 -52.82
N VAL A 301 23.51 -31.31 -53.47
CA VAL A 301 23.92 -31.04 -54.87
C VAL A 301 25.42 -31.32 -55.13
N ASN A 302 26.24 -31.38 -54.08
CA ASN A 302 27.68 -31.64 -54.14
C ASN A 302 28.09 -33.07 -53.74
N ASN A 303 27.18 -34.06 -53.75
CA ASN A 303 27.41 -35.42 -53.20
C ASN A 303 27.78 -35.45 -51.70
N VAL A 304 27.51 -34.36 -50.98
CA VAL A 304 27.64 -34.31 -49.52
C VAL A 304 26.28 -34.69 -48.92
N THR A 305 26.27 -35.68 -48.04
CA THR A 305 25.06 -36.07 -47.30
C THR A 305 24.77 -35.01 -46.23
N GLU A 306 23.67 -34.27 -46.39
CA GLU A 306 23.19 -33.33 -45.39
C GLU A 306 22.06 -33.97 -44.56
N THR A 307 22.10 -33.77 -43.25
CA THR A 307 21.04 -34.26 -42.35
C THR A 307 20.00 -33.17 -42.18
N VAL A 308 18.79 -33.40 -42.72
CA VAL A 308 17.66 -32.48 -42.61
C VAL A 308 16.65 -33.04 -41.61
N LYS A 309 16.16 -32.19 -40.71
CA LYS A 309 15.13 -32.55 -39.73
C LYS A 309 13.75 -32.27 -40.32
N VAL A 310 12.97 -33.31 -40.57
CA VAL A 310 11.61 -33.21 -41.10
C VAL A 310 10.61 -33.21 -39.93
N PRO A 311 9.64 -32.29 -39.90
CA PRO A 311 8.64 -32.24 -38.83
C PRO A 311 7.64 -33.40 -38.95
N LEU A 312 7.43 -34.14 -37.85
CA LEU A 312 6.57 -35.34 -37.84
C LEU A 312 5.21 -35.08 -37.15
N GLU A 313 5.22 -34.43 -35.98
CA GLU A 313 4.01 -34.25 -35.15
C GLU A 313 3.93 -32.85 -34.56
N ARG A 314 2.78 -32.17 -34.76
CA ARG A 314 2.48 -30.87 -34.15
C ARG A 314 2.33 -31.03 -32.64
N CYS A 315 2.75 -30.02 -31.88
CA CYS A 315 2.53 -30.01 -30.44
C CYS A 315 1.03 -29.90 -30.11
N HIS A 316 0.57 -30.58 -29.06
CA HIS A 316 -0.75 -30.32 -28.45
C HIS A 316 -0.69 -29.06 -27.58
N SER A 317 -0.72 -27.89 -28.21
CA SER A 317 -0.97 -26.61 -27.54
C SER A 317 -1.87 -25.72 -28.41
N LEU A 318 -2.67 -24.85 -27.80
CA LEU A 318 -3.66 -24.03 -28.51
C LEU A 318 -3.04 -23.24 -29.67
N PHE A 319 -1.92 -22.54 -29.42
CA PHE A 319 -1.26 -21.71 -30.41
C PHE A 319 -0.32 -22.47 -31.37
N SER A 320 0.05 -23.72 -31.07
CA SER A 320 0.82 -24.53 -32.04
C SER A 320 -0.05 -25.08 -33.17
N LEU A 321 -1.38 -25.05 -33.00
CA LEU A 321 -2.35 -25.42 -34.04
C LEU A 321 -2.67 -24.25 -34.98
N THR A 322 -2.34 -23.03 -34.60
CA THR A 322 -2.53 -21.83 -35.42
C THR A 322 -1.26 -21.47 -36.19
N ASP A 323 -1.38 -21.02 -37.43
CA ASP A 323 -0.26 -20.55 -38.24
C ASP A 323 -0.05 -19.01 -38.11
N LEU A 324 -0.38 -18.46 -36.93
CA LEU A 324 -0.24 -17.03 -36.64
C LEU A 324 1.22 -16.64 -36.39
N PRO A 325 1.69 -15.46 -36.85
CA PRO A 325 3.01 -14.95 -36.51
C PRO A 325 3.19 -14.74 -34.99
N ASP A 326 4.41 -14.95 -34.51
CA ASP A 326 4.80 -14.85 -33.09
C ASP A 326 4.32 -13.56 -32.41
N LEU A 327 4.39 -12.43 -33.11
CA LEU A 327 3.96 -11.13 -32.59
C LEU A 327 2.47 -11.14 -32.24
N TYR A 328 1.60 -11.66 -33.11
CA TYR A 328 0.16 -11.69 -32.87
C TYR A 328 -0.19 -12.69 -31.76
N VAL A 329 0.45 -13.86 -31.74
CA VAL A 329 0.31 -14.82 -30.64
C VAL A 329 0.72 -14.18 -29.32
N GLY A 330 1.83 -13.44 -29.31
CA GLY A 330 2.32 -12.68 -28.18
C GLY A 330 1.33 -11.61 -27.71
N LEU A 331 0.77 -10.80 -28.61
CA LEU A 331 -0.20 -9.75 -28.28
C LEU A 331 -1.51 -10.32 -27.73
N ILE A 332 -2.06 -11.38 -28.35
CA ILE A 332 -3.26 -12.05 -27.86
C ILE A 332 -3.00 -12.64 -26.48
N LEU A 333 -1.88 -13.34 -26.30
CA LEU A 333 -1.50 -13.92 -25.01
C LEU A 333 -1.29 -12.85 -23.95
N LEU A 334 -0.73 -11.68 -24.32
CA LEU A 334 -0.53 -10.54 -23.42
C LEU A 334 -1.88 -10.02 -22.90
N VAL A 335 -2.84 -9.80 -23.80
CA VAL A 335 -4.19 -9.33 -23.42
C VAL A 335 -4.88 -10.36 -22.52
N ILE A 336 -4.84 -11.64 -22.88
CA ILE A 336 -5.43 -12.72 -22.07
C ILE A 336 -4.77 -12.77 -20.69
N ALA A 337 -3.44 -12.71 -20.62
CA ALA A 337 -2.69 -12.74 -19.38
C ALA A 337 -3.04 -11.54 -18.48
N LEU A 338 -3.11 -10.33 -19.03
CA LEU A 338 -3.49 -9.13 -18.28
C LEU A 338 -4.93 -9.17 -17.78
N VAL A 339 -5.89 -9.61 -18.60
CA VAL A 339 -7.29 -9.77 -18.19
C VAL A 339 -7.42 -10.82 -17.10
N LEU A 340 -6.77 -11.98 -17.27
CA LEU A 340 -6.76 -13.05 -16.27
C LEU A 340 -6.13 -12.57 -14.96
N LEU A 341 -4.99 -11.89 -15.04
CA LEU A 341 -4.27 -11.36 -13.88
C LEU A 341 -5.13 -10.34 -13.11
N CYS A 342 -5.63 -9.31 -13.80
CA CYS A 342 -6.47 -8.28 -13.20
C CYS A 342 -7.79 -8.86 -12.66
N GLY A 343 -8.43 -9.77 -13.41
CA GLY A 343 -9.65 -10.45 -12.99
C GLY A 343 -9.46 -11.27 -11.73
N CYS A 344 -8.43 -12.13 -11.69
CA CYS A 344 -8.06 -12.92 -10.51
C CYS A 344 -7.83 -12.00 -9.30
N LEU A 345 -7.09 -10.91 -9.47
CA LEU A 345 -6.85 -9.96 -8.39
C LEU A 345 -8.16 -9.36 -7.86
N VAL A 346 -9.02 -8.81 -8.73
CA VAL A 346 -10.32 -8.23 -8.32
C VAL A 346 -11.23 -9.24 -7.60
N LEU A 347 -11.25 -10.49 -8.05
CA LEU A 347 -12.00 -11.56 -7.39
C LEU A 347 -11.41 -11.90 -6.01
N MET A 348 -10.08 -12.00 -5.91
CA MET A 348 -9.38 -12.21 -4.64
C MET A 348 -9.65 -11.06 -3.66
N VAL A 349 -9.63 -9.81 -4.14
CA VAL A 349 -9.99 -8.60 -3.37
C VAL A 349 -11.36 -8.75 -2.73
N LYS A 350 -12.38 -9.09 -3.55
CA LYS A 350 -13.77 -9.21 -3.10
C LYS A 350 -13.93 -10.31 -2.05
N ILE A 351 -13.34 -11.48 -2.28
CA ILE A 351 -13.42 -12.60 -1.32
C ILE A 351 -12.77 -12.20 -0.01
N LEU A 352 -11.58 -11.60 -0.04
CA LEU A 352 -10.90 -11.19 1.18
C LEU A 352 -11.66 -10.10 1.94
N HIS A 353 -12.21 -9.10 1.26
CA HIS A 353 -13.00 -8.06 1.92
C HIS A 353 -14.14 -8.66 2.75
N THR A 354 -14.77 -9.72 2.24
CA THR A 354 -15.81 -10.45 2.98
C THR A 354 -15.28 -11.36 4.09
N LEU A 355 -13.99 -11.69 4.10
CA LEU A 355 -13.32 -12.43 5.18
C LEU A 355 -12.86 -11.49 6.31
N LEU A 356 -12.42 -10.28 5.99
CA LEU A 356 -11.94 -9.31 6.98
C LEU A 356 -13.08 -8.56 7.70
N LYS A 357 -14.26 -8.48 7.09
CA LYS A 357 -15.46 -7.90 7.70
C LYS A 357 -16.12 -8.86 8.69
N GLY A 358 -16.73 -8.30 9.75
CA GLY A 358 -17.53 -9.04 10.73
C GLY A 358 -16.75 -9.43 11.98
N SER A 359 -16.97 -10.64 12.50
CA SER A 359 -16.39 -11.10 13.78
C SER A 359 -14.85 -11.07 13.82
N ILE A 360 -14.19 -11.20 12.65
CA ILE A 360 -12.73 -11.11 12.53
C ILE A 360 -12.24 -9.69 12.84
N ALA A 361 -12.95 -8.63 12.45
CA ALA A 361 -12.58 -7.25 12.78
C ALA A 361 -12.59 -6.99 14.30
N VAL A 362 -13.54 -7.60 15.02
CA VAL A 362 -13.63 -7.51 16.49
C VAL A 362 -12.50 -8.28 17.18
N VAL A 363 -12.15 -9.46 16.66
CA VAL A 363 -10.99 -10.24 17.13
C VAL A 363 -9.69 -9.48 16.83
N ILE A 364 -9.58 -8.87 15.65
CA ILE A 364 -8.46 -8.00 15.26
C ILE A 364 -8.33 -6.84 16.25
N ARG A 365 -9.41 -6.16 16.66
CA ARG A 365 -9.32 -5.13 17.71
C ARG A 365 -8.79 -5.70 19.03
N LYS A 366 -9.36 -6.81 19.50
CA LYS A 366 -8.97 -7.42 20.79
C LYS A 366 -7.53 -7.94 20.79
N THR A 367 -7.03 -8.39 19.65
CA THR A 367 -5.68 -8.98 19.54
C THR A 367 -4.62 -7.95 19.11
N LEU A 368 -4.95 -6.99 18.23
CA LEU A 368 -3.99 -6.00 17.71
C LEU A 368 -3.90 -4.73 18.55
N ASN A 369 -5.00 -4.30 19.18
CA ASN A 369 -4.96 -3.15 20.10
C ASN A 369 -4.70 -3.57 21.55
N ALA A 370 -4.60 -4.87 21.84
CA ALA A 370 -4.13 -5.33 23.14
C ALA A 370 -2.65 -4.95 23.31
N ASN A 371 -2.40 -4.01 24.21
CA ASN A 371 -1.05 -3.72 24.65
C ASN A 371 -0.56 -4.90 25.50
N ILE A 372 0.56 -5.51 25.11
CA ILE A 372 1.24 -6.51 25.96
C ILE A 372 1.79 -5.73 27.16
N PRO A 373 1.29 -5.97 28.39
CA PRO A 373 1.53 -5.08 29.54
C PRO A 373 3.00 -4.91 29.92
N TYR A 374 3.87 -5.85 29.52
CA TYR A 374 5.31 -5.81 29.83
C TYR A 374 6.18 -5.35 28.65
N MET A 375 5.71 -5.40 27.40
CA MET A 375 6.51 -5.08 26.21
C MET A 375 5.68 -4.36 25.14
N PRO A 376 5.37 -3.06 25.34
CA PRO A 376 4.56 -2.30 24.40
C PRO A 376 5.18 -2.21 23.00
N TRP A 377 6.51 -2.18 22.87
CA TRP A 377 7.18 -2.15 21.55
C TRP A 377 6.92 -3.42 20.73
N LEU A 378 6.75 -4.57 21.38
CA LEU A 378 6.62 -5.88 20.73
C LEU A 378 5.31 -5.97 19.95
N THR A 379 4.27 -5.31 20.43
CA THR A 379 2.95 -5.26 19.80
C THR A 379 3.01 -4.69 18.38
N GLY A 380 3.87 -3.70 18.13
CA GLY A 380 4.05 -3.12 16.80
C GLY A 380 4.78 -4.08 15.84
N TYR A 381 5.78 -4.82 16.31
CA TYR A 381 6.45 -5.85 15.50
C TYR A 381 5.54 -7.05 15.23
N LEU A 382 4.70 -7.44 16.18
CA LEU A 382 3.65 -8.43 15.96
C LEU A 382 2.67 -7.95 14.90
N ALA A 383 2.28 -6.67 14.92
CA ALA A 383 1.44 -6.09 13.87
C ALA A 383 2.12 -6.12 12.49
N ILE A 384 3.43 -5.89 12.39
CA ILE A 384 4.19 -6.10 11.13
C ILE A 384 4.07 -7.56 10.68
N LEU A 385 4.26 -8.54 11.56
CA LEU A 385 4.14 -9.95 11.21
C LEU A 385 2.72 -10.31 10.76
N VAL A 386 1.69 -9.77 11.43
CA VAL A 386 0.30 -9.95 11.02
C VAL A 386 0.05 -9.34 9.64
N GLY A 387 0.46 -8.09 9.41
CA GLY A 387 0.32 -7.44 8.11
C GLY A 387 1.03 -8.20 6.98
N CYS A 388 2.23 -8.70 7.26
CA CYS A 388 3.02 -9.54 6.35
C CYS A 388 2.30 -10.85 6.04
N GLY A 389 1.93 -11.62 7.06
CA GLY A 389 1.23 -12.90 6.90
C GLY A 389 -0.10 -12.75 6.17
N MET A 390 -0.90 -11.75 6.56
CA MET A 390 -2.16 -11.44 5.88
C MET A 390 -1.93 -11.09 4.42
N THR A 391 -0.91 -10.30 4.10
CA THR A 391 -0.63 -9.93 2.71
C THR A 391 -0.07 -11.08 1.89
N ILE A 392 0.72 -11.98 2.48
CA ILE A 392 1.19 -13.21 1.80
C ILE A 392 0.01 -14.12 1.43
N LEU A 393 -0.93 -14.30 2.36
CA LEU A 393 -2.14 -15.10 2.13
C LEU A 393 -3.02 -14.47 1.05
N VAL A 394 -3.05 -13.15 0.99
CA VAL A 394 -3.93 -12.35 0.12
C VAL A 394 -3.31 -12.05 -1.24
N GLN A 395 -1.99 -11.99 -1.32
CA GLN A 395 -1.20 -11.54 -2.48
C GLN A 395 -1.49 -10.09 -2.93
N SER A 396 -2.12 -9.28 -2.09
CA SER A 396 -2.45 -7.89 -2.42
C SER A 396 -2.40 -7.02 -1.18
N SER A 397 -1.42 -6.13 -1.13
CA SER A 397 -1.29 -5.13 -0.07
C SER A 397 -2.39 -4.09 -0.16
N SER A 398 -2.70 -3.57 -1.35
CA SER A 398 -3.72 -2.54 -1.54
C SER A 398 -5.08 -2.99 -0.99
N VAL A 399 -5.45 -4.26 -1.16
CA VAL A 399 -6.68 -4.83 -0.57
C VAL A 399 -6.63 -4.82 0.94
N PHE A 400 -5.54 -5.35 1.51
CA PHE A 400 -5.39 -5.44 2.94
C PHE A 400 -5.45 -4.05 3.58
N THR A 401 -4.68 -3.10 3.06
CA THR A 401 -4.63 -1.73 3.56
C THR A 401 -5.92 -0.96 3.29
N SER A 402 -6.61 -1.21 2.17
CA SER A 402 -7.92 -0.61 1.86
C SER A 402 -9.02 -1.17 2.74
N ALA A 403 -8.94 -2.43 3.19
CA ALA A 403 -9.89 -2.98 4.15
C ALA A 403 -9.67 -2.39 5.56
N MET A 404 -8.43 -2.08 5.91
CA MET A 404 -8.09 -1.44 7.19
C MET A 404 -8.44 0.05 7.23
N THR A 405 -8.39 0.74 6.09
CA THR A 405 -8.67 2.19 6.01
C THR A 405 -10.05 2.56 6.60
N PRO A 406 -11.17 1.91 6.23
CA PRO A 406 -12.46 2.13 6.86
C PRO A 406 -12.49 1.84 8.36
N LEU A 407 -11.75 0.83 8.81
CA LEU A 407 -11.65 0.47 10.23
C LEU A 407 -10.90 1.54 11.03
N VAL A 408 -9.94 2.23 10.42
CA VAL A 408 -9.31 3.42 11.03
C VAL A 408 -10.29 4.59 11.05
N GLY A 409 -11.06 4.79 9.98
CA GLY A 409 -12.09 5.84 9.92
C GLY A 409 -13.13 5.70 11.02
N VAL A 410 -13.73 4.52 11.18
CA VAL A 410 -14.71 4.25 12.27
C VAL A 410 -14.03 4.16 13.65
N GLY A 411 -12.69 4.18 13.71
CA GLY A 411 -11.93 4.15 14.95
C GLY A 411 -11.91 2.78 15.65
N VAL A 412 -12.00 1.71 14.87
CA VAL A 412 -11.72 0.34 15.33
C VAL A 412 -10.21 0.12 15.51
N ILE A 413 -9.41 0.73 14.64
CA ILE A 413 -7.94 0.61 14.61
C ILE A 413 -7.35 2.02 14.71
N SER A 414 -6.38 2.23 15.60
CA SER A 414 -5.69 3.52 15.68
C SER A 414 -4.69 3.69 14.53
N LEU A 415 -4.39 4.93 14.16
CA LEU A 415 -3.37 5.24 13.15
C LEU A 415 -2.01 4.62 13.51
N ASP A 416 -1.63 4.65 14.78
CA ASP A 416 -0.38 4.08 15.30
C ASP A 416 -0.31 2.55 15.16
N ARG A 417 -1.47 1.89 15.05
CA ARG A 417 -1.58 0.44 14.80
C ARG A 417 -1.67 0.12 13.32
N MET A 418 -2.31 0.99 12.55
CA MET A 418 -2.35 0.92 11.10
C MET A 418 -0.94 0.98 10.49
N TYR A 419 -0.07 1.88 10.99
CA TYR A 419 1.28 2.04 10.46
C TYR A 419 2.11 0.74 10.42
N PRO A 420 2.38 0.02 11.52
CA PRO A 420 3.10 -1.25 11.46
C PRO A 420 2.37 -2.33 10.64
N LEU A 421 1.04 -2.34 10.59
CA LEU A 421 0.29 -3.28 9.75
C LEU A 421 0.58 -3.04 8.26
N THR A 422 0.64 -1.79 7.81
CA THR A 422 0.95 -1.46 6.41
C THR A 422 2.42 -1.74 6.06
N LEU A 423 3.35 -1.54 6.99
CA LEU A 423 4.75 -1.95 6.83
C LEU A 423 4.89 -3.46 6.64
N GLY A 424 4.18 -4.24 7.46
CA GLY A 424 4.05 -5.68 7.27
C GLY A 424 3.52 -6.03 5.89
N SER A 425 2.48 -5.32 5.44
CA SER A 425 1.89 -5.53 4.12
C SER A 425 2.87 -5.29 2.96
N ASN A 426 3.73 -4.28 3.08
CA ASN A 426 4.81 -4.04 2.12
C ASN A 426 5.79 -5.21 2.03
N ILE A 427 6.20 -5.79 3.17
CA ILE A 427 7.02 -7.01 3.19
C ILE A 427 6.26 -8.16 2.52
N GLY A 428 4.99 -8.37 2.87
CA GLY A 428 4.21 -9.48 2.32
C GLY A 428 4.08 -9.42 0.81
N THR A 429 3.91 -8.22 0.24
CA THR A 429 3.79 -7.99 -1.22
C THR A 429 5.01 -8.46 -2.00
N THR A 430 6.20 -8.42 -1.41
CA THR A 430 7.43 -8.84 -2.12
C THR A 430 7.45 -10.35 -2.35
N THR A 431 6.64 -11.13 -1.62
CA THR A 431 6.42 -12.56 -1.91
C THR A 431 5.85 -12.75 -3.31
N THR A 432 4.99 -11.85 -3.79
CA THR A 432 4.45 -11.93 -5.16
C THR A 432 5.56 -11.78 -6.20
N ALA A 433 6.50 -10.84 -5.99
CA ALA A 433 7.65 -10.67 -6.87
C ALA A 433 8.58 -11.90 -6.85
N ILE A 434 8.76 -12.53 -5.68
CA ILE A 434 9.51 -13.79 -5.56
C ILE A 434 8.81 -14.92 -6.33
N LEU A 435 7.49 -15.05 -6.21
CA LEU A 435 6.72 -16.04 -6.98
C LEU A 435 6.83 -15.77 -8.50
N ALA A 436 6.73 -14.51 -8.92
CA ALA A 436 6.95 -14.13 -10.32
C ALA A 436 8.36 -14.52 -10.81
N ALA A 437 9.39 -14.27 -9.99
CA ALA A 437 10.77 -14.63 -10.30
C ALA A 437 10.99 -16.14 -10.40
N LEU A 438 10.33 -16.93 -9.55
CA LEU A 438 10.40 -18.40 -9.57
C LEU A 438 9.70 -19.02 -10.79
N ALA A 439 8.86 -18.27 -11.51
CA ALA A 439 8.30 -18.68 -12.79
C ALA A 439 9.31 -18.53 -13.97
N ALA A 440 10.42 -17.81 -13.77
CA ALA A 440 11.41 -17.56 -14.81
C ALA A 440 12.13 -18.84 -15.30
N SER A 441 12.67 -18.79 -16.51
CA SER A 441 13.51 -19.86 -17.06
C SER A 441 14.93 -19.83 -16.48
N GLY A 442 15.64 -20.97 -16.49
CA GLY A 442 16.95 -21.12 -15.84
C GLY A 442 17.96 -20.02 -16.16
N ASP A 443 18.07 -19.61 -17.42
CA ASP A 443 19.06 -18.61 -17.85
C ASP A 443 18.73 -17.19 -17.37
N THR A 444 17.46 -16.91 -17.08
CA THR A 444 16.96 -15.60 -16.61
C THR A 444 16.50 -15.66 -15.15
N LEU A 445 16.68 -16.79 -14.47
CA LEU A 445 16.19 -17.01 -13.09
C LEU A 445 16.96 -16.13 -12.10
N ARG A 446 18.28 -16.11 -12.22
CA ARG A 446 19.17 -15.29 -11.36
C ARG A 446 18.80 -13.81 -11.39
N PRO A 447 18.74 -13.12 -12.55
CA PRO A 447 18.35 -11.70 -12.58
C PRO A 447 16.90 -11.46 -12.13
N SER A 448 15.98 -12.42 -12.37
CA SER A 448 14.59 -12.30 -11.90
C SER A 448 14.48 -12.40 -10.38
N ILE A 449 15.21 -13.32 -9.75
CA ILE A 449 15.26 -13.43 -8.28
C ILE A 449 15.94 -12.18 -7.70
N GLN A 450 16.99 -11.68 -8.35
CA GLN A 450 17.68 -10.46 -7.91
C GLN A 450 16.71 -9.28 -7.79
N ILE A 451 15.90 -9.01 -8.82
CA ILE A 451 14.95 -7.89 -8.75
C ILE A 451 13.85 -8.12 -7.69
N ALA A 452 13.43 -9.37 -7.46
CA ALA A 452 12.51 -9.69 -6.38
C ALA A 452 13.13 -9.46 -4.99
N LEU A 453 14.42 -9.79 -4.82
CA LEU A 453 15.16 -9.49 -3.59
C LEU A 453 15.38 -7.98 -3.43
N VAL A 454 15.64 -7.24 -4.50
CA VAL A 454 15.72 -5.78 -4.46
C VAL A 454 14.41 -5.20 -3.90
N HIS A 455 13.26 -5.70 -4.35
CA HIS A 455 11.96 -5.28 -3.82
C HIS A 455 11.82 -5.57 -2.31
N PHE A 456 12.21 -6.77 -1.88
CA PHE A 456 12.21 -7.17 -0.48
C PHE A 456 13.10 -6.25 0.37
N PHE A 457 14.36 -6.10 -0.02
CA PHE A 457 15.33 -5.33 0.75
C PHE A 457 15.12 -3.82 0.72
N PHE A 458 14.54 -3.27 -0.35
CA PHE A 458 14.07 -1.89 -0.38
C PHE A 458 13.07 -1.64 0.76
N ASN A 459 12.06 -2.51 0.89
CA ASN A 459 11.05 -2.38 1.94
C ASN A 459 11.63 -2.60 3.35
N ILE A 460 12.48 -3.62 3.52
CA ILE A 460 13.14 -3.86 4.80
C ILE A 460 13.99 -2.66 5.21
N SER A 461 14.76 -2.09 4.29
CA SER A 461 15.64 -0.95 4.59
C SER A 461 14.84 0.31 4.93
N GLY A 462 13.71 0.53 4.25
CA GLY A 462 12.76 1.58 4.63
C GLY A 462 12.23 1.40 6.05
N ILE A 463 11.87 0.17 6.45
CA ILE A 463 11.38 -0.14 7.80
C ILE A 463 12.48 0.09 8.85
N LEU A 464 13.72 -0.30 8.55
CA LEU A 464 14.87 -0.04 9.42
C LEU A 464 15.06 1.47 9.65
N LEU A 465 14.88 2.30 8.62
CA LEU A 465 15.03 3.75 8.70
C LEU A 465 13.86 4.44 9.42
N PHE A 466 12.61 4.15 9.04
CA PHE A 466 11.43 4.95 9.43
C PHE A 466 10.53 4.29 10.49
N TYR A 467 10.86 3.09 10.98
CA TYR A 467 10.06 2.42 12.01
C TYR A 467 10.87 1.96 13.22
N VAL A 468 12.04 1.36 13.01
CA VAL A 468 12.87 0.82 14.11
C VAL A 468 13.35 1.94 15.02
N LEU A 469 13.80 3.06 14.45
CA LEU A 469 14.21 4.26 15.19
C LEU A 469 12.97 5.06 15.62
N PRO A 470 12.64 5.18 16.92
CA PRO A 470 11.39 5.80 17.37
C PRO A 470 11.23 7.26 16.93
N PHE A 471 12.34 8.02 16.87
CA PHE A 471 12.33 9.42 16.46
C PHE A 471 12.15 9.63 14.95
N MET A 472 12.38 8.58 14.13
CA MET A 472 12.22 8.61 12.67
C MET A 472 10.83 8.19 12.21
N ARG A 473 9.88 7.95 13.13
CA ARG A 473 8.49 7.58 12.82
C ARG A 473 7.65 8.74 12.28
N TRP A 474 8.25 9.54 11.40
CA TRP A 474 7.68 10.71 10.72
C TRP A 474 6.45 10.40 9.85
N PRO A 475 6.24 9.17 9.30
CA PRO A 475 5.01 8.88 8.57
C PRO A 475 3.73 9.13 9.37
N ILE A 476 3.74 8.89 10.69
CA ILE A 476 2.56 9.08 11.55
C ILE A 476 2.16 10.56 11.65
N PRO A 477 3.01 11.50 12.11
CA PRO A 477 2.62 12.91 12.22
C PRO A 477 2.29 13.54 10.86
N LEU A 478 3.00 13.17 9.78
CA LEU A 478 2.68 13.64 8.43
C LEU A 478 1.27 13.21 7.99
N ALA A 479 0.91 11.95 8.24
CA ALA A 479 -0.41 11.43 7.94
C ALA A 479 -1.52 12.07 8.81
N ARG A 480 -1.23 12.35 10.10
CA ARG A 480 -2.17 13.10 10.94
C ARG A 480 -2.40 14.51 10.40
N GLY A 481 -1.34 15.19 9.97
CA GLY A 481 -1.42 16.52 9.35
C GLY A 481 -2.30 16.51 8.09
N LEU A 482 -2.07 15.57 7.17
CA LEU A 482 -2.90 15.42 5.97
C LEU A 482 -4.36 15.08 6.30
N GLY A 483 -4.59 14.21 7.29
CA GLY A 483 -5.93 13.92 7.80
C GLY A 483 -6.64 15.17 8.33
N ASN A 484 -5.97 15.97 9.17
CA ASN A 484 -6.55 17.20 9.72
C ASN A 484 -6.93 18.19 8.61
N ILE A 485 -6.08 18.36 7.60
CA ILE A 485 -6.39 19.21 6.43
C ILE A 485 -7.67 18.72 5.72
N THR A 486 -7.85 17.41 5.55
CA THR A 486 -9.08 16.89 4.91
C THR A 486 -10.35 17.05 5.74
N ALA A 487 -10.20 17.20 7.07
CA ALA A 487 -11.31 17.51 7.96
C ALA A 487 -11.83 18.93 7.73
N ASP A 488 -10.93 19.86 7.38
CA ASP A 488 -11.26 21.27 7.11
C ASP A 488 -11.63 21.48 5.65
N TYR A 489 -10.90 20.84 4.73
CA TYR A 489 -11.00 21.02 3.28
C TYR A 489 -11.20 19.67 2.58
N ARG A 490 -12.45 19.22 2.46
CA ARG A 490 -12.77 17.86 1.93
C ARG A 490 -12.28 17.63 0.49
N TRP A 491 -12.28 18.68 -0.34
CA TRP A 491 -11.78 18.62 -1.72
C TRP A 491 -10.27 18.36 -1.79
N PHE A 492 -9.52 18.65 -0.73
CA PHE A 492 -8.08 18.44 -0.66
C PHE A 492 -7.71 16.98 -0.92
N ALA A 493 -8.51 16.01 -0.46
CA ALA A 493 -8.24 14.60 -0.69
C ALA A 493 -8.23 14.22 -2.19
N VAL A 494 -9.15 14.80 -2.97
CA VAL A 494 -9.20 14.59 -4.43
C VAL A 494 -8.04 15.31 -5.12
N ALA A 495 -7.74 16.54 -4.70
CA ALA A 495 -6.59 17.29 -5.21
C ALA A 495 -5.27 16.58 -4.90
N TYR A 496 -5.12 16.01 -3.70
CA TYR A 496 -3.99 15.20 -3.30
C TYR A 496 -3.85 13.97 -4.18
N LEU A 497 -4.95 13.22 -4.40
CA LEU A 497 -4.93 12.03 -5.24
C LEU A 497 -4.48 12.35 -6.66
N LEU A 498 -5.10 13.35 -7.30
CA LEU A 498 -4.75 13.75 -8.67
C LEU A 498 -3.35 14.36 -8.73
N GLY A 499 -2.98 15.17 -7.74
CA GLY A 499 -1.69 15.82 -7.64
C GLY A 499 -0.54 14.82 -7.49
N MET A 500 -0.60 13.98 -6.45
CA MET A 500 0.51 13.11 -6.04
C MET A 500 0.65 11.86 -6.91
N PHE A 501 -0.45 11.27 -7.39
CA PHE A 501 -0.39 10.00 -8.12
C PHE A 501 -0.56 10.13 -9.63
N LEU A 502 -1.01 11.28 -10.14
CA LEU A 502 -1.19 11.49 -11.58
C LEU A 502 -0.34 12.65 -12.11
N LEU A 503 -0.61 13.88 -11.64
CA LEU A 503 0.04 15.08 -12.15
C LEU A 503 1.55 15.10 -11.86
N LEU A 504 1.97 14.84 -10.62
CA LEU A 504 3.37 14.85 -10.24
C LEU A 504 4.17 13.79 -11.02
N PRO A 505 3.74 12.52 -11.11
CA PRO A 505 4.45 11.55 -11.93
C PRO A 505 4.50 11.90 -13.42
N LEU A 506 3.40 12.42 -13.99
CA LEU A 506 3.36 12.83 -15.39
C LEU A 506 4.24 14.05 -15.68
N VAL A 507 4.28 15.04 -14.79
CA VAL A 507 5.11 16.23 -14.94
C VAL A 507 6.58 15.87 -14.82
N VAL A 508 6.96 15.07 -13.81
CA VAL A 508 8.35 14.61 -13.65
C VAL A 508 8.77 13.74 -14.82
N PHE A 509 7.89 12.86 -15.31
CA PHE A 509 8.11 12.08 -16.53
C PHE A 509 8.27 13.00 -17.76
N GLY A 510 7.39 13.99 -17.95
CA GLY A 510 7.48 14.95 -19.05
C GLY A 510 8.77 15.77 -19.03
N LEU A 511 9.18 16.26 -17.85
CA LEU A 511 10.45 16.97 -17.66
C LEU A 511 11.66 16.07 -17.95
N SER A 512 11.57 14.77 -17.63
CA SER A 512 12.64 13.83 -17.92
C SER A 512 12.82 13.56 -19.43
N LEU A 513 11.78 13.75 -20.25
CA LEU A 513 11.88 13.70 -21.72
C LEU A 513 12.60 14.93 -22.29
N ALA A 514 12.58 16.07 -21.58
CA ALA A 514 13.28 17.29 -21.98
C ALA A 514 14.81 17.23 -21.73
N GLY A 515 15.30 16.17 -21.09
CA GLY A 515 16.70 15.91 -20.82
C GLY A 515 17.04 15.87 -19.33
N ALA A 516 18.05 15.06 -18.98
CA ALA A 516 18.44 14.83 -17.58
C ALA A 516 18.88 16.11 -16.86
N VAL A 517 19.58 17.02 -17.56
CA VAL A 517 20.03 18.31 -16.98
C VAL A 517 18.85 19.17 -16.54
N VAL A 518 17.84 19.33 -17.41
CA VAL A 518 16.63 20.13 -17.11
C VAL A 518 15.91 19.55 -15.90
N LEU A 519 15.73 18.23 -15.89
CA LEU A 519 15.10 17.52 -14.79
C LEU A 519 15.84 17.76 -13.46
N TYR A 520 17.16 17.54 -13.42
CA TYR A 520 17.92 17.69 -12.19
C TYR A 520 17.95 19.13 -11.69
N VAL A 521 18.01 20.13 -12.59
CA VAL A 521 17.94 21.55 -12.20
C VAL A 521 16.57 21.87 -11.58
N VAL A 522 15.47 21.46 -12.22
CA VAL A 522 14.12 21.71 -11.68
C VAL A 522 13.92 21.00 -10.34
N LEU A 523 14.31 19.73 -10.24
CA LEU A 523 14.23 18.98 -8.98
C LEU A 523 15.09 19.59 -7.88
N ALA A 524 16.30 20.06 -8.20
CA ALA A 524 17.18 20.73 -7.26
C ALA A 524 16.57 22.05 -6.76
N LEU A 525 15.98 22.86 -7.64
CA LEU A 525 15.28 24.10 -7.24
C LEU A 525 14.10 23.82 -6.31
N VAL A 526 13.28 22.82 -6.64
CA VAL A 526 12.16 22.38 -5.78
C VAL A 526 12.67 21.88 -4.43
N ALA A 527 13.74 21.07 -4.42
CA ALA A 527 14.33 20.55 -3.20
C ALA A 527 14.91 21.66 -2.32
N VAL A 528 15.63 22.63 -2.91
CA VAL A 528 16.18 23.79 -2.18
C VAL A 528 15.06 24.63 -1.58
N LEU A 529 13.98 24.88 -2.34
CA LEU A 529 12.81 25.60 -1.82
C LEU A 529 12.15 24.85 -0.66
N ALA A 530 11.94 23.53 -0.80
CA ALA A 530 11.35 22.71 0.25
C ALA A 530 12.23 22.67 1.52
N LEU A 531 13.55 22.56 1.35
CA LEU A 531 14.51 22.62 2.46
C LEU A 531 14.52 23.99 3.12
N ALA A 532 14.46 25.08 2.35
CA ALA A 532 14.40 26.43 2.89
C ALA A 532 13.12 26.65 3.70
N VAL A 533 11.95 26.23 3.18
CA VAL A 533 10.67 26.29 3.89
C VAL A 533 10.70 25.44 5.16
N GLY A 534 11.21 24.21 5.07
CA GLY A 534 11.34 23.32 6.23
C GLY A 534 12.27 23.88 7.31
N LEU A 535 13.41 24.45 6.91
CA LEU A 535 14.36 25.09 7.82
C LEU A 535 13.76 26.34 8.46
N LEU A 536 13.04 27.17 7.69
CA LEU A 536 12.34 28.35 8.21
C LEU A 536 11.27 27.93 9.23
N ASN A 537 10.43 26.93 8.93
CA ASN A 537 9.44 26.42 9.87
C ASN A 537 10.10 25.87 11.15
N LEU A 538 11.21 25.15 11.01
CA LEU A 538 11.96 24.64 12.16
C LEU A 538 12.54 25.78 13.02
N LEU A 539 13.07 26.82 12.39
CA LEU A 539 13.60 28.00 13.08
C LEU A 539 12.49 28.83 13.73
N GLN A 540 11.33 28.98 13.08
CA GLN A 540 10.15 29.63 13.66
C GLN A 540 9.68 28.91 14.93
N GLN A 541 9.69 27.58 14.94
CA GLN A 541 9.29 26.78 16.10
C GLN A 541 10.34 26.73 17.22
N ARG A 542 11.62 26.50 16.88
CA ARG A 542 12.67 26.25 17.89
C ARG A 542 13.44 27.49 18.32
N ALA A 543 13.61 28.47 17.44
CA ALA A 543 14.45 29.64 17.70
C ALA A 543 13.96 30.90 16.95
N PRO A 544 12.72 31.37 17.20
CA PRO A 544 12.13 32.51 16.47
C PRO A 544 12.93 33.81 16.65
N ARG A 545 13.74 33.91 17.71
CA ARG A 545 14.61 35.06 18.00
C ARG A 545 15.78 35.21 17.01
N LEU A 546 16.20 34.13 16.33
CA LEU A 546 17.25 34.17 15.30
C LEU A 546 16.74 34.71 13.95
N LEU A 547 15.41 34.77 13.76
CA LEU A 547 14.79 35.24 12.53
C LEU A 547 14.44 36.73 12.60
N PRO A 548 14.65 37.48 11.50
CA PRO A 548 14.10 38.83 11.32
C PRO A 548 12.57 38.82 11.51
N ASP A 549 11.99 39.92 11.98
CA ASP A 549 10.56 40.00 12.30
C ASP A 549 9.65 39.57 11.12
N THR A 550 10.07 39.85 9.87
CA THR A 550 9.33 39.48 8.65
C THR A 550 9.33 37.98 8.32
N LEU A 551 10.30 37.21 8.81
CA LEU A 551 10.41 35.75 8.55
C LEU A 551 9.92 34.91 9.74
N ARG A 552 9.47 35.54 10.83
CA ARG A 552 8.89 34.84 11.98
C ARG A 552 7.50 34.28 11.68
N THR A 553 6.77 34.91 10.76
CA THR A 553 5.45 34.48 10.33
C THR A 553 5.41 34.44 8.81
N TRP A 554 4.52 33.62 8.25
CA TRP A 554 4.27 33.57 6.80
C TRP A 554 3.38 34.72 6.30
N GLU A 555 3.19 35.78 7.08
CA GLU A 555 2.31 36.91 6.72
C GLU A 555 2.84 37.75 5.57
N PHE A 556 4.15 37.71 5.31
CA PHE A 556 4.73 38.38 4.16
C PHE A 556 4.27 37.78 2.81
N LEU A 557 3.78 36.53 2.81
CA LEU A 557 3.26 35.89 1.60
C LEU A 557 1.76 36.20 1.39
N PRO A 558 1.33 36.36 0.13
CA PRO A 558 -0.09 36.44 -0.22
C PRO A 558 -0.91 35.30 0.38
N GLU A 559 -2.16 35.57 0.77
CA GLU A 559 -3.09 34.59 1.35
C GLU A 559 -3.17 33.25 0.58
N PRO A 560 -3.21 33.22 -0.77
CA PRO A 560 -3.26 31.96 -1.54
C PRO A 560 -1.99 31.10 -1.47
N LEU A 561 -0.87 31.63 -0.97
CA LEU A 561 0.37 30.87 -0.79
C LEU A 561 0.56 30.36 0.63
N ARG A 562 -0.24 30.87 1.60
CA ARG A 562 -0.15 30.49 3.02
C ARG A 562 -1.41 29.81 3.56
N SER A 563 -2.54 29.89 2.88
CA SER A 563 -3.82 29.32 3.31
C SER A 563 -4.59 28.67 2.16
N LEU A 564 -5.31 27.59 2.47
CA LEU A 564 -6.22 26.92 1.54
C LEU A 564 -7.62 27.57 1.48
N ALA A 565 -7.96 28.46 2.41
CA ALA A 565 -9.25 29.15 2.50
C ALA A 565 -9.70 29.87 1.20
N PRO A 566 -8.84 30.62 0.47
CA PRO A 566 -9.27 31.26 -0.78
C PRO A 566 -9.66 30.24 -1.86
N TYR A 567 -8.97 29.10 -1.94
CA TYR A 567 -9.32 28.02 -2.86
C TYR A 567 -10.59 27.30 -2.43
N ASP A 568 -10.79 27.11 -1.13
CA ASP A 568 -12.02 26.51 -0.60
C ASP A 568 -13.26 27.36 -0.92
N ARG A 569 -13.17 28.68 -0.78
CA ARG A 569 -14.25 29.60 -1.20
C ARG A 569 -14.57 29.44 -2.68
N LEU A 570 -13.56 29.28 -3.54
CA LEU A 570 -13.74 29.08 -4.97
C LEU A 570 -14.39 27.72 -5.27
N VAL A 571 -13.88 26.64 -4.69
CA VAL A 571 -14.41 25.29 -4.88
C VAL A 571 -15.86 25.21 -4.39
N SER A 572 -16.13 25.76 -3.20
CA SER A 572 -17.48 25.85 -2.62
C SER A 572 -18.43 26.68 -3.49
N ALA A 573 -17.97 27.78 -4.09
CA ALA A 573 -18.77 28.55 -5.04
C ALA A 573 -19.07 27.78 -6.33
N LEU A 574 -18.12 26.98 -6.82
CA LEU A 574 -18.29 26.13 -8.00
C LEU A 574 -19.24 24.96 -7.75
N THR A 575 -19.15 24.31 -6.57
CA THR A 575 -20.04 23.21 -6.19
C THR A 575 -21.46 23.70 -5.85
N ALA A 576 -21.61 24.87 -5.22
CA ALA A 576 -22.91 25.49 -4.94
C ALA A 576 -23.67 25.94 -6.22
N ARG A 577 -22.95 26.18 -7.33
CA ARG A 577 -23.54 26.44 -8.65
C ARG A 577 -24.03 25.17 -9.36
N CYS A 578 -23.69 23.99 -8.86
CA CYS A 578 -24.17 22.72 -9.40
C CYS A 578 -25.58 22.40 -8.87
N ARG A 579 -26.58 22.32 -9.77
CA ARG A 579 -28.00 22.07 -9.37
C ARG A 579 -28.19 20.78 -8.56
N CYS A 580 -27.33 19.79 -8.73
CA CYS A 580 -27.39 18.50 -8.02
C CYS A 580 -26.96 18.60 -6.54
N CYS A 581 -26.22 19.64 -6.14
CA CYS A 581 -25.73 19.80 -4.76
C CYS A 581 -26.69 20.62 -3.87
N ARG A 582 -27.65 21.33 -4.46
CA ARG A 582 -28.66 22.10 -3.72
C ARG A 582 -29.60 21.25 -2.86
N SER A 583 -29.80 19.98 -3.19
CA SER A 583 -30.64 19.09 -2.36
C SER A 583 -29.88 18.44 -1.19
N ALA A 584 -28.54 18.41 -1.23
CA ALA A 584 -27.72 17.80 -0.18
C ALA A 584 -27.44 18.77 0.98
N GLN A 585 -27.37 20.08 0.70
CA GLN A 585 -27.15 21.12 1.73
C GLN A 585 -28.39 21.43 2.58
N ALA A 586 -29.57 20.93 2.22
CA ALA A 586 -30.79 21.17 3.00
C ALA A 586 -30.88 20.32 4.29
N ASP A 587 -30.08 19.25 4.40
CA ASP A 587 -30.01 18.39 5.59
C ASP A 587 -28.93 18.81 6.61
N ASP A 588 -27.96 19.63 6.21
CA ASP A 588 -26.85 20.07 7.08
C ASP A 588 -27.20 21.29 7.96
N SER A 589 -28.41 21.85 7.83
CA SER A 589 -28.88 22.99 8.64
C SER A 589 -29.89 22.57 9.71
N ALA A 590 -29.49 21.70 10.64
CA ALA A 590 -30.13 21.62 11.95
C ALA A 590 -29.36 22.53 12.92
N PRO A 591 -30.01 23.52 13.58
CA PRO A 591 -29.30 24.48 14.40
C PRO A 591 -28.87 23.86 15.73
N GLU A 592 -27.57 23.85 16.00
CA GLU A 592 -27.08 23.82 17.37
C GLU A 592 -27.59 25.07 18.10
N LYS A 593 -28.30 24.86 19.20
CA LYS A 593 -28.74 25.92 20.11
C LYS A 593 -27.51 26.54 20.77
N SER A 594 -26.96 27.61 20.18
CA SER A 594 -26.14 28.56 20.92
C SER A 594 -27.08 29.53 21.64
N ALA A 595 -27.05 29.47 22.97
CA ALA A 595 -27.61 30.49 23.83
C ALA A 595 -26.65 31.67 23.81
N ASP A 596 -26.88 32.64 22.92
CA ASP A 596 -26.36 34.00 23.05
C ASP A 596 -27.18 34.94 22.16
N ALA A 597 -28.34 35.35 22.69
CA ALA A 597 -29.17 36.40 22.11
C ALA A 597 -29.57 37.38 23.22
N ALA A 598 -28.63 38.20 23.67
CA ALA A 598 -28.91 39.51 24.24
C ALA A 598 -27.61 40.30 24.42
N LEU A 599 -27.34 41.23 23.50
CA LEU A 599 -26.84 42.59 23.77
C LEU A 599 -26.41 43.24 22.44
N GLN A 600 -27.34 43.99 21.84
CA GLN A 600 -26.98 45.04 20.88
C GLN A 600 -26.25 46.15 21.64
N PHE A 601 -25.02 46.49 21.24
CA PHE A 601 -24.51 47.86 21.37
C PHE A 601 -23.43 48.15 20.32
N ASN A 602 -23.58 49.31 19.68
CA ASN A 602 -22.69 49.95 18.71
C ASN A 602 -21.23 50.05 19.17
N GLY A 603 -20.28 49.77 18.27
CA GLY A 603 -18.86 50.10 18.41
C GLY A 603 -18.02 49.68 17.21
N LYS A 604 -17.20 50.60 16.68
CA LYS A 604 -16.29 50.47 15.52
C LYS A 604 -15.31 49.28 15.59
N PRO A 605 -14.74 48.82 14.45
CA PRO A 605 -13.84 47.67 14.43
C PRO A 605 -12.45 48.07 14.91
N THR A 606 -12.01 47.49 16.03
CA THR A 606 -10.60 47.41 16.39
C THR A 606 -10.16 45.97 16.17
N GLY A 607 -9.15 45.80 15.32
CA GLY A 607 -8.61 44.51 14.98
C GLY A 607 -8.05 43.76 16.18
N ASN A 608 -8.18 42.45 16.13
CA ASN A 608 -7.25 41.50 16.74
C ASN A 608 -7.26 40.26 15.85
N GLY A 609 -6.06 39.87 15.44
CA GLY A 609 -5.82 38.72 14.57
C GLY A 609 -6.23 37.43 15.26
N PHE A 610 -6.90 36.57 14.50
CA PHE A 610 -7.04 35.17 14.86
C PHE A 610 -5.71 34.47 14.58
N ASP A 611 -4.97 34.20 15.65
CA ASP A 611 -3.85 33.26 15.65
C ASP A 611 -4.35 31.88 15.23
N ASN A 612 -3.65 31.27 14.28
CA ASN A 612 -3.97 30.00 13.66
C ASN A 612 -3.08 28.92 14.30
N PRO A 613 -3.58 27.98 15.12
CA PRO A 613 -2.77 26.93 15.72
C PRO A 613 -2.69 25.75 14.75
N ALA A 614 -1.96 25.94 13.65
CA ALA A 614 -1.75 24.90 12.65
C ALA A 614 -0.26 24.70 12.39
N LEU A 615 0.54 24.51 13.45
CA LEU A 615 1.93 24.03 13.38
C LEU A 615 2.49 23.63 14.77
N GLU A 616 1.66 23.19 15.71
CA GLU A 616 2.15 22.52 16.93
C GLU A 616 2.33 21.02 16.65
N MET A 617 3.58 20.59 16.47
CA MET A 617 3.94 19.21 16.74
C MET A 617 3.84 19.00 18.24
N ASP A 618 2.84 18.23 18.64
CA ASP A 618 2.60 17.84 20.03
C ASP A 618 3.79 17.02 20.56
N VAL A 619 4.67 17.68 21.33
CA VAL A 619 5.79 17.06 22.04
C VAL A 619 5.40 16.97 23.51
N ARG A 620 5.14 15.75 23.99
CA ARG A 620 4.94 15.49 25.43
C ARG A 620 6.14 16.00 26.24
N PRO A 621 5.94 16.77 27.33
CA PRO A 621 7.03 17.10 28.22
C PRO A 621 7.41 15.88 29.08
N VAL A 622 8.70 15.58 29.12
CA VAL A 622 9.32 14.67 30.10
C VAL A 622 9.32 15.38 31.45
N SER A 623 8.62 14.81 32.44
CA SER A 623 8.63 15.33 33.81
C SER A 623 9.98 15.08 34.47
N TYR A 624 10.69 16.16 34.83
CA TYR A 624 11.79 16.10 35.77
C TYR A 624 11.24 16.23 37.20
N SER A 625 11.35 15.15 37.97
CA SER A 625 11.15 15.16 39.41
C SER A 625 12.33 15.91 40.08
N SER A 626 12.09 17.13 40.55
CA SER A 626 13.00 17.81 41.47
C SER A 626 12.76 17.28 42.89
N ARG A 627 13.68 16.47 43.40
CA ARG A 627 13.82 16.18 44.84
C ARG A 627 14.27 17.46 45.53
N SER A 628 13.44 17.96 46.44
CA SER A 628 13.86 18.88 47.51
C SER A 628 14.73 18.12 48.50
N VAL A 629 15.93 18.61 48.75
CA VAL A 629 16.74 18.30 49.93
C VAL A 629 17.01 19.64 50.61
N ASP A 630 16.57 19.69 51.88
CA ASP A 630 16.80 20.68 52.95
C ASP A 630 16.41 22.15 52.76
#